data_AF-A0A2D5FDR5-F1
#
_entry.id   AF-A0A2D5FDR5-F1
#
_cell.length_a   1.000
_cell.length_b   1.000
_cell.length_c   1.000
_cell.angle_alpha   90.00
_cell.angle_beta   90.00
_cell.angle_gamma   90.00
#
_symmetry.space_group_name_H-M   'P 1'
#
loop_
_entity.id
_entity.type
_entity.pdbx_description
1 polymer ?
#
loop_
_entity_poly.entity_id
_entity_poly.type
_entity_poly.pdbx_seq_one_letter_code
_entity_poly.pdbx_strand_id
1 'polypeptide(L)'
;MQSHWRPDVPVGYGVREAEEKIPCSRKIAMRVFYELIEAGFIKLVDESRFCSRVNSKTRTWRLTWLPWAYREPSNEWEKTNRDA
;
A
#
# COMPACT_ATOMS: atom_id res chain seq x y z
N MET A 1 8.24 6.82 -13.87
CA MET A 1 8.04 5.43 -14.34
C MET A 1 6.73 4.93 -13.76
N GLN A 2 5.73 4.60 -14.59
CA GLN A 2 4.55 3.87 -14.12
C GLN A 2 4.94 2.39 -14.05
N SER A 3 5.31 1.92 -12.86
CA SER A 3 5.51 0.49 -12.65
C SER A 3 4.14 -0.17 -12.71
N HIS A 4 3.86 -0.90 -13.78
CA HIS A 4 2.69 -1.76 -13.84
C HIS A 4 2.76 -2.79 -12.71
N TRP A 5 1.61 -3.08 -12.11
CA TRP A 5 1.50 -4.10 -11.08
C TRP A 5 2.00 -5.46 -11.60
N ARG A 6 2.65 -6.22 -10.72
CA ARG A 6 3.11 -7.59 -11.00
C ARG A 6 2.82 -8.50 -9.79
N PRO A 7 2.53 -9.79 -10.00
CA PRO A 7 2.19 -10.72 -8.91
C PRO A 7 3.40 -11.13 -8.05
N ASP A 8 4.62 -10.87 -8.52
CA ASP A 8 5.89 -11.27 -7.91
C ASP A 8 6.63 -10.12 -7.20
N VAL A 9 6.16 -8.87 -7.36
CA VAL A 9 6.83 -7.68 -6.82
C VAL A 9 5.85 -6.84 -6.00
N PRO A 10 6.18 -6.45 -4.76
CA PRO A 10 5.32 -5.57 -3.98
C PRO A 10 5.30 -4.16 -4.58
N VAL A 11 4.16 -3.49 -4.44
CA VAL A 11 3.96 -2.14 -4.97
C VAL A 11 4.69 -1.15 -4.06
N GLY A 12 5.78 -0.58 -4.54
CA GLY A 12 6.45 0.55 -3.89
C GLY A 12 5.66 1.83 -4.16
N TYR A 13 4.84 2.28 -3.20
CA TYR A 13 4.06 3.50 -3.33
C TYR A 13 4.02 4.25 -1.99
N GLY A 14 4.60 5.44 -1.95
CA GLY A 14 4.82 6.17 -0.69
C GLY A 14 3.79 7.28 -0.44
N VAL A 15 3.73 7.76 0.81
CA VAL A 15 2.90 8.91 1.20
C VAL A 15 3.22 10.17 0.38
N ARG A 16 4.50 10.42 0.08
CA ARG A 16 4.92 11.56 -0.75
C ARG A 16 4.42 11.43 -2.19
N GLU A 17 4.56 10.24 -2.76
CA GLU A 17 4.08 9.97 -4.11
C GLU A 17 2.54 10.06 -4.19
N ALA A 18 1.84 9.65 -3.13
CA ALA A 18 0.40 9.82 -2.99
C ALA A 18 0.00 11.30 -2.92
N GLU A 19 0.69 12.10 -2.11
CA GLU A 19 0.49 13.56 -1.99
C GLU A 19 0.72 14.30 -3.32
N GLU A 20 1.72 13.87 -4.10
CA GLU A 20 2.04 14.47 -5.40
C GLU A 20 1.04 14.08 -6.51
N LYS A 21 0.60 12.81 -6.55
CA LYS A 21 -0.32 12.32 -7.60
C LYS A 21 -1.78 12.59 -7.30
N ILE A 22 -2.16 12.50 -6.03
CA ILE A 22 -3.49 12.81 -5.51
C ILE A 22 -3.29 14.06 -4.67
N PRO A 23 -3.56 15.27 -5.20
CA PRO A 23 -3.24 16.53 -4.54
C PRO A 23 -4.03 16.69 -3.23
N CYS A 24 -3.50 16.09 -2.17
CA CYS A 24 -4.10 15.98 -0.86
C CYS A 24 -3.02 16.25 0.19
N SER A 25 -3.43 16.69 1.38
CA SER A 25 -2.46 16.92 2.44
C SER A 25 -1.77 15.61 2.85
N ARG A 26 -0.48 15.68 3.20
CA ARG A 26 0.26 14.55 3.78
C ARG A 26 -0.49 13.84 4.91
N LYS A 27 -1.19 14.59 5.77
CA LYS A 27 -1.98 14.04 6.88
C LYS A 27 -3.11 13.12 6.37
N ILE A 28 -3.80 13.54 5.31
CA ILE A 28 -4.85 12.74 4.67
C ILE A 28 -4.24 11.51 4.01
N ALA A 29 -3.17 11.67 3.23
CA ALA A 29 -2.48 10.54 2.59
C ALA A 29 -2.08 9.49 3.64
N MET A 30 -1.45 9.89 4.74
CA MET A 30 -1.10 8.99 5.84
C MET A 30 -2.32 8.28 6.44
N ARG A 31 -3.40 9.03 6.72
CA ARG A 31 -4.62 8.46 7.30
C ARG A 31 -5.24 7.42 6.38
N VAL A 32 -5.34 7.72 5.09
CA VAL A 32 -5.91 6.81 4.08
C VAL A 32 -5.08 5.52 3.96
N PHE A 33 -3.75 5.58 4.06
CA PHE A 33 -2.94 4.34 4.12
C PHE A 33 -3.32 3.48 5.33
N TYR A 34 -3.59 4.06 6.50
CA TYR A 34 -4.06 3.29 7.66
C TYR A 34 -5.46 2.72 7.43
N GLU A 35 -6.39 3.54 6.92
CA GLU A 35 -7.76 3.10 6.58
C GLU A 35 -7.75 1.93 5.58
N LEU A 36 -6.89 1.98 4.55
CA LEU A 36 -6.74 0.89 3.56
C LEU A 36 -6.15 -0.40 4.15
N ILE A 37 -5.28 -0.29 5.16
CA ILE A 37 -4.73 -1.45 5.87
C ILE A 37 -5.82 -2.08 6.74
N GLU A 38 -6.55 -1.26 7.52
CA GLU A 38 -7.63 -1.71 8.40
C GLU A 38 -8.80 -2.32 7.60
N ALA A 39 -9.17 -1.69 6.49
CA ALA A 39 -10.15 -2.21 5.55
C ALA A 39 -9.64 -3.44 4.76
N GLY A 40 -8.39 -3.85 4.93
CA GLY A 40 -7.85 -5.07 4.33
C GLY A 40 -7.58 -4.98 2.82
N PHE A 41 -7.52 -3.79 2.22
CA PHE A 41 -7.18 -3.60 0.80
C PHE A 41 -5.68 -3.75 0.53
N ILE A 42 -4.84 -3.33 1.48
CA ILE A 42 -3.39 -3.37 1.36
C ILE A 42 -2.74 -3.99 2.60
N LYS A 43 -1.61 -4.67 2.40
CA LYS A 43 -0.75 -5.17 3.48
C LYS A 43 0.66 -4.65 3.32
N LEU A 44 1.27 -4.23 4.42
CA LEU A 44 2.69 -3.87 4.44
C LEU A 44 3.52 -5.14 4.26
N VAL A 45 4.37 -5.17 3.23
CA VAL A 45 5.29 -6.28 2.94
C VAL A 45 6.66 -5.99 3.54
N ASP A 46 7.17 -4.79 3.30
CA ASP A 46 8.44 -4.33 3.86
C ASP A 46 8.39 -2.83 4.19
N GLU A 47 9.06 -2.46 5.28
CA GLU A 47 9.35 -1.07 5.64
C GLU A 47 10.87 -0.89 5.67
N SER A 48 11.46 -0.66 4.50
CA SER A 48 12.89 -0.40 4.39
C SER A 48 13.19 1.10 4.54
N ARG A 49 14.24 1.40 5.30
CA ARG A 49 14.78 2.78 5.40
C ARG A 49 15.66 3.03 4.19
N PHE A 50 15.20 3.87 3.27
CA PHE A 50 15.95 4.20 2.06
C PHE A 50 17.07 5.22 2.32
N CYS A 51 16.92 6.09 3.33
CA CYS A 51 17.96 7.05 3.67
C CYS A 51 17.86 7.55 5.12
N SER A 52 18.92 7.36 5.91
CA SER A 52 19.02 7.78 7.31
C SER A 52 19.03 9.29 7.49
N ARG A 53 19.54 10.07 6.52
CA ARG A 53 19.63 11.54 6.59
C ARG A 53 18.29 12.25 6.40
N VAL A 54 17.39 11.70 5.58
CA VAL A 54 16.04 12.25 5.31
C VAL A 54 14.91 11.44 5.94
N ASN A 55 15.26 10.38 6.70
CA ASN A 55 14.34 9.43 7.33
C ASN A 55 13.26 8.92 6.36
N SER A 56 13.61 8.78 5.09
CA SER A 56 12.67 8.36 4.05
C SER A 56 12.46 6.86 4.18
N LYS A 57 11.26 6.48 4.63
CA LYS A 57 10.81 5.10 4.67
C LYS A 57 10.15 4.76 3.34
N THR A 58 10.68 3.76 2.66
CA THR A 58 10.02 3.18 1.48
C THR A 58 9.17 2.03 1.99
N ARG A 59 7.86 2.23 1.95
CA ARG A 59 6.90 1.16 2.24
C ARG A 59 6.53 0.47 0.96
N THR A 60 6.55 -0.85 0.98
CA THR A 60 6.08 -1.66 -0.13
C THR A 60 4.83 -2.41 0.29
N TRP A 61 3.86 -2.47 -0.61
CA TRP A 61 2.51 -2.92 -0.32
C TRP A 61 2.13 -4.13 -1.17
N ARG A 62 1.46 -5.09 -0.55
CA ARG A 62 0.68 -6.12 -1.23
C ARG A 62 -0.75 -5.64 -1.38
N LEU A 63 -1.28 -5.67 -2.59
CA LEU A 63 -2.69 -5.42 -2.86
C LEU A 63 -3.46 -6.74 -2.68
N THR A 64 -4.37 -6.81 -1.69
CA THR A 64 -5.03 -8.07 -1.31
C THR A 64 -6.08 -8.53 -2.33
N TRP A 65 -6.59 -7.60 -3.13
CA TRP A 65 -7.57 -7.79 -4.19
C TRP A 65 -6.93 -8.15 -5.55
N LEU A 66 -5.61 -8.30 -5.60
CA LEU A 66 -4.88 -8.78 -6.77
C LEU A 66 -4.10 -10.08 -6.44
N PRO A 67 -3.77 -10.89 -7.45
CA PRO A 67 -2.94 -12.08 -7.27
C PRO A 67 -1.62 -11.78 -6.54
N TRP A 68 -1.09 -12.73 -5.80
CA TRP A 68 0.18 -12.53 -5.09
C TRP A 68 0.95 -13.84 -5.00
N ALA A 69 2.24 -13.80 -5.31
CA ALA A 69 3.09 -14.99 -5.35
C ALA A 69 2.48 -16.13 -6.19
N TYR A 70 1.89 -15.77 -7.34
CA TYR A 70 1.19 -16.68 -8.27
C TYR A 70 0.00 -17.43 -7.65
N ARG A 71 -0.59 -16.87 -6.59
CA ARG A 71 -1.83 -17.35 -5.97
C ARG A 71 -2.96 -16.37 -6.21
N GLU A 72 -4.18 -16.86 -6.05
CA GLU A 72 -5.40 -16.06 -6.12
C GLU A 72 -5.37 -14.91 -5.08
N PRO A 73 -6.08 -13.79 -5.37
CA PRO A 73 -6.26 -12.71 -4.41
C PRO A 73 -6.77 -13.22 -3.05
N SER A 74 -6.29 -12.64 -1.95
CA SER A 74 -6.80 -13.03 -0.63
C SER A 74 -8.12 -12.34 -0.26
N ASN A 75 -8.49 -11.27 -0.99
CA ASN A 75 -9.74 -10.51 -0.83
C ASN A 75 -10.10 -10.23 0.64
N GLU A 76 -9.10 -9.85 1.43
CA GLU A 76 -9.27 -9.65 2.88
C GLU A 76 -10.29 -8.55 3.20
N TRP A 77 -10.41 -7.58 2.29
CA TRP A 77 -11.39 -6.50 2.35
C TRP A 77 -12.86 -6.98 2.34
N GLU A 78 -13.16 -8.16 1.78
CA GLU A 78 -14.52 -8.72 1.79
C GLU A 78 -14.93 -9.20 3.18
N LYS A 79 -13.96 -9.53 4.04
CA LYS A 79 -14.23 -10.00 5.41
C LYS A 79 -14.63 -8.83 6.29
N THR A 80 -13.92 -7.71 6.19
CA THR A 80 -14.19 -6.50 6.97
C THR A 80 -15.59 -5.94 6.69
N ASN A 81 -16.08 -6.05 5.45
CA ASN A 81 -17.42 -5.57 5.08
C ASN A 81 -18.57 -6.52 5.44
N ARG A 82 -18.29 -7.77 5.84
CA ARG A 82 -19.35 -8.72 6.24
C ARG A 82 -19.78 -8.55 7.70
N ASP A 83 -18.94 -7.91 8.51
CA ASP A 83 -19.14 -7.72 9.95
C ASP A 83 -19.50 -6.26 10.33
N ALA A 84 -19.75 -5.38 9.34
CA ALA A 84 -20.12 -3.98 9.49
C ALA A 84 -21.57 -3.72 9.03
#